data_AF-A0A8A1M1Y3-F1
#
_entry.id   AF-A0A8A1M1Y3-F1
#
_cell.length_a   1.000
_cell.length_b   1.000
_cell.length_c   1.000
_cell.angle_alpha   90.00
_cell.angle_beta   90.00
_cell.angle_gamma   90.00
#
_symmetry.space_group_name_H-M   'P 1'
#
loop_
_entity.id
_entity.type
_entity.pdbx_description
1 polymer ?
#
loop_
_entity_poly.entity_id
_entity_poly.type
_entity_poly.pdbx_seq_one_letter_code
_entity_poly.pdbx_strand_id
1 'polypeptide(L)'
;MFKKKPVVKSLAPLRSSDRRKVADQIIQQFKIEIPTPTAATSQEQPGAPPNEAAITLTALRKSLLPDNTMSARFTTTAGPDLTLVQGTIYVGSHADDDERILWVRPEQGAGTDGRLYPTVYTLWRHPRLVPLLHTPNLVMDKLYGGADLMTPGLANGPPFPARAVCIFA
;
A
#
# COMPACT_ATOMS: atom_id res chain seq x y z
N MET A 1 11.79 8.67 2.12
CA MET A 1 12.20 7.43 2.86
C MET A 1 13.31 6.62 2.18
N PHE A 2 13.31 6.42 0.85
CA PHE A 2 14.27 5.54 0.15
C PHE A 2 15.23 6.26 -0.82
N LYS A 3 15.61 7.51 -0.50
CA LYS A 3 16.56 8.27 -1.33
C LYS A 3 17.97 7.68 -1.31
N LYS A 4 18.39 7.15 -0.15
CA LYS A 4 19.63 6.37 0.00
C LYS A 4 19.30 4.88 -0.08
N LYS A 5 20.26 4.09 -0.58
CA LYS A 5 20.11 2.63 -0.67
C LYS A 5 19.87 2.05 0.74
N PRO A 6 18.72 1.43 1.01
CA PRO A 6 18.44 0.84 2.31
C PRO A 6 19.26 -0.43 2.50
N VAL A 7 19.58 -0.74 3.76
CA VAL A 7 20.15 -2.03 4.15
C VAL A 7 19.00 -2.99 4.44
N VAL A 8 18.89 -4.06 3.66
CA VAL A 8 17.84 -5.08 3.80
C VAL A 8 18.46 -6.34 4.38
N LYS A 9 17.88 -6.85 5.47
CA LYS A 9 18.30 -8.13 6.09
C LYS A 9 17.80 -9.32 5.27
N SER A 10 18.17 -10.52 5.70
CA SER A 10 17.72 -11.76 5.05
C SER A 10 16.19 -11.83 4.92
N LEU A 11 15.72 -12.28 3.76
CA LEU A 11 14.31 -12.53 3.48
C LEU A 11 13.88 -13.83 4.16
N ALA A 12 12.70 -13.81 4.78
CA ALA A 12 12.08 -14.95 5.42
C ALA A 12 10.66 -15.16 4.85
N PRO A 13 10.27 -16.41 4.50
CA PRO A 13 8.91 -16.71 4.06
C PRO A 13 7.86 -16.28 5.11
N LEU A 14 6.79 -15.64 4.66
CA LEU A 14 5.72 -15.21 5.56
C LEU A 14 4.71 -16.33 5.80
N ARG A 15 4.45 -16.65 7.08
CA ARG A 15 3.47 -17.68 7.46
C ARG A 15 2.07 -17.30 6.98
N SER A 16 1.25 -18.29 6.63
CA SER A 16 -0.12 -18.08 6.15
C SER A 16 -1.03 -17.37 7.17
N SER A 17 -0.80 -17.54 8.47
CA SER A 17 -1.50 -16.80 9.52
C SER A 17 -1.17 -15.31 9.49
N ASP A 18 0.10 -14.97 9.34
CA ASP A 18 0.57 -13.59 9.40
C ASP A 18 0.23 -12.86 8.09
N ARG A 19 0.33 -13.55 6.95
CA ARG A 19 -0.12 -13.03 5.66
C ARG A 19 -1.59 -12.62 5.69
N ARG A 20 -2.47 -13.45 6.28
CA ARG A 20 -3.89 -13.12 6.43
C ARG A 20 -4.11 -11.88 7.31
N LYS A 21 -3.42 -11.80 8.45
CA LYS A 21 -3.48 -10.63 9.34
C LYS A 21 -3.03 -9.35 8.64
N VAL A 22 -1.93 -9.40 7.89
CA VAL A 22 -1.41 -8.24 7.15
C VAL A 22 -2.38 -7.86 6.02
N ALA A 23 -2.93 -8.83 5.29
CA ALA A 23 -3.93 -8.55 4.26
C ALA A 23 -5.20 -7.91 4.86
N ASP A 24 -5.67 -8.39 6.00
CA ASP A 24 -6.82 -7.81 6.72
C ASP A 24 -6.52 -6.38 7.20
N GLN A 25 -5.30 -6.14 7.68
CA GLN A 25 -4.83 -4.80 8.04
C GLN A 25 -4.84 -3.86 6.82
N ILE A 26 -4.40 -4.33 5.64
CA ILE A 26 -4.43 -3.54 4.39
C ILE A 26 -5.87 -3.21 4.01
N ILE A 27 -6.77 -4.21 4.03
CA ILE A 27 -8.19 -4.02 3.69
C ILE A 27 -8.82 -2.95 4.60
N GLN A 28 -8.55 -3.04 5.91
CA GLN A 28 -9.05 -2.09 6.88
C GLN A 28 -8.44 -0.69 6.68
N GLN A 29 -7.12 -0.60 6.51
CA GLN A 29 -6.41 0.67 6.39
C GLN A 29 -6.82 1.45 5.14
N PHE A 30 -6.94 0.76 4.01
CA PHE A 30 -7.30 1.35 2.73
C PHE A 30 -8.81 1.28 2.45
N LYS A 31 -9.65 0.91 3.44
CA LYS A 31 -11.11 0.82 3.29
C LYS A 31 -11.50 0.21 1.93
N ILE A 32 -10.88 -0.93 1.61
CA ILE A 32 -11.08 -1.57 0.31
C ILE A 32 -12.49 -2.14 0.33
N GLU A 33 -13.35 -1.66 -0.56
CA GLU A 33 -14.68 -2.21 -0.72
C GLU A 33 -14.55 -3.65 -1.21
N ILE A 34 -14.96 -4.59 -0.35
CA ILE A 34 -15.12 -5.98 -0.75
C ILE A 34 -16.34 -5.98 -1.67
N PRO A 35 -16.25 -6.45 -2.92
CA PRO A 35 -17.41 -6.57 -3.77
C PRO A 35 -18.40 -7.53 -3.09
N THR A 36 -19.39 -6.99 -2.39
CA THR A 36 -20.61 -7.72 -2.04
C THR A 36 -21.43 -7.81 -3.32
N PRO A 37 -21.71 -9.01 -3.83
CA PRO A 37 -22.55 -9.15 -5.01
C PRO A 37 -23.99 -8.80 -4.61
N THR A 38 -24.43 -7.56 -4.83
CA THR A 38 -25.85 -7.21 -4.74
C THR A 38 -26.25 -6.22 -5.85
N ALA A 39 -27.26 -6.66 -6.60
CA ALA A 39 -28.28 -5.88 -7.32
C ALA A 39 -27.89 -5.16 -8.63
N ALA A 40 -27.78 -5.93 -9.71
CA ALA A 40 -28.45 -5.52 -10.93
C ALA A 40 -29.90 -6.04 -10.86
N THR A 41 -30.85 -5.12 -11.06
CA THR A 41 -32.30 -5.32 -11.24
C THR A 41 -33.13 -5.77 -10.03
N SER A 42 -34.16 -4.96 -9.77
CA SER A 42 -35.28 -5.20 -8.86
C SER A 42 -35.88 -6.59 -9.03
N GLN A 43 -35.78 -7.45 -8.01
CA GLN A 43 -36.81 -8.41 -7.57
C GLN A 43 -36.30 -9.13 -6.31
N GLU A 44 -37.20 -9.31 -5.35
CA GLU A 44 -36.93 -9.81 -4.00
C GLU A 44 -36.36 -11.25 -4.01
N GLN A 45 -35.20 -11.46 -3.38
CA GLN A 45 -34.84 -12.77 -2.85
C GLN A 45 -33.85 -12.65 -1.67
N PRO A 46 -34.22 -13.11 -0.46
CA PRO A 46 -33.41 -12.95 0.74
C PRO A 46 -32.38 -14.08 0.88
N GLY A 47 -31.09 -13.72 0.99
CA GLY A 47 -30.02 -14.60 1.48
C GLY A 47 -29.06 -15.11 0.41
N ALA A 48 -27.95 -14.38 0.18
CA ALA A 48 -26.78 -14.97 -0.48
C ALA A 48 -26.12 -16.02 0.45
N PRO A 49 -25.61 -17.14 -0.07
CA PRO A 49 -24.92 -18.13 0.75
C PRO A 49 -23.62 -17.53 1.32
N PRO A 50 -23.29 -17.78 2.61
CA PRO A 50 -22.11 -17.22 3.27
C PRO A 50 -20.77 -17.59 2.60
N ASN A 51 -20.78 -18.53 1.65
CA ASN A 51 -19.60 -19.09 1.00
C ASN A 51 -18.99 -18.16 -0.07
N GLU A 52 -19.79 -17.38 -0.80
CA GLU A 52 -19.31 -16.59 -1.94
C GLU A 52 -18.51 -15.36 -1.52
N ALA A 53 -18.97 -14.66 -0.48
CA ALA A 53 -18.23 -13.54 0.12
C ALA A 53 -16.88 -13.99 0.72
N ALA A 54 -16.81 -15.21 1.25
CA ALA A 54 -15.55 -15.78 1.75
C ALA A 54 -14.56 -16.08 0.61
N ILE A 55 -15.06 -16.50 -0.56
CA ILE A 55 -14.24 -16.75 -1.76
C ILE A 55 -13.69 -15.44 -2.31
N THR A 56 -14.52 -14.40 -2.47
CA THR A 56 -14.07 -13.10 -2.99
C THR A 56 -13.04 -12.43 -2.08
N LEU A 57 -13.24 -12.50 -0.77
CA LEU A 57 -12.30 -11.98 0.22
C LEU A 57 -10.98 -12.76 0.18
N THR A 58 -11.03 -14.09 0.05
CA THR A 58 -9.81 -14.91 -0.10
C THR A 58 -9.05 -14.57 -1.39
N ALA A 59 -9.75 -14.36 -2.50
CA ALA A 59 -9.15 -13.92 -3.76
C ALA A 59 -8.51 -12.53 -3.64
N LEU A 60 -9.17 -11.60 -2.94
CA LEU A 60 -8.67 -10.26 -2.68
C LEU A 60 -7.40 -10.29 -1.83
N ARG A 61 -7.38 -11.08 -0.75
CA ARG A 61 -6.17 -11.27 0.08
C ARG A 61 -4.99 -11.79 -0.75
N LYS A 62 -5.23 -12.78 -1.61
CA LYS A 62 -4.20 -13.33 -2.52
C LYS A 62 -3.72 -12.31 -3.55
N SER A 63 -4.62 -11.44 -4.02
CA SER A 63 -4.27 -10.37 -4.95
C SER A 63 -3.36 -9.31 -4.32
N LEU A 64 -3.58 -8.97 -3.05
CA LEU A 64 -2.77 -7.99 -2.30
C LEU A 64 -1.44 -8.58 -1.80
N LEU A 65 -1.47 -9.84 -1.34
CA LEU A 65 -0.32 -10.58 -0.81
C LEU A 65 -0.33 -12.01 -1.36
N PRO A 66 0.46 -12.29 -2.41
CA PRO A 66 0.62 -13.61 -2.99
C PRO A 66 1.11 -14.67 -1.99
N ASP A 67 0.91 -15.95 -2.30
CA ASP A 67 1.26 -17.04 -1.39
C ASP A 67 2.77 -17.19 -1.19
N ASN A 68 3.60 -16.76 -2.15
CA ASN A 68 5.07 -16.71 -2.07
C ASN A 68 5.61 -15.46 -1.38
N THR A 69 4.78 -14.71 -0.64
CA THR A 69 5.23 -13.49 0.04
C THR A 69 6.34 -13.80 1.05
N MET A 70 7.48 -13.11 0.91
CA MET A 70 8.57 -13.04 1.88
C MET A 70 8.54 -11.72 2.63
N SER A 71 9.15 -11.69 3.81
CA SER A 71 9.33 -10.48 4.61
C SER A 71 10.80 -10.31 4.98
N ALA A 72 11.27 -9.07 5.01
CA ALA A 72 12.60 -8.72 5.51
C ALA A 72 12.54 -7.44 6.33
N ARG A 73 13.45 -7.30 7.29
CA ARG A 73 13.65 -6.00 7.93
C ARG A 73 14.57 -5.12 7.10
N PHE A 74 14.21 -3.86 6.96
CA PHE A 74 15.05 -2.86 6.35
C PHE A 74 15.48 -1.80 7.36
N THR A 75 16.59 -1.14 7.05
CA THR A 75 17.10 0.01 7.79
C THR A 75 17.56 1.05 6.78
N THR A 76 17.06 2.27 6.91
CA THR A 76 17.35 3.42 6.03
C THR A 76 17.51 4.68 6.87
N THR A 77 17.94 5.77 6.24
CA THR A 77 17.98 7.09 6.87
C THR A 77 16.98 8.02 6.18
N ALA A 78 16.26 8.83 6.94
CA ALA A 78 15.27 9.77 6.44
C ALA A 78 15.42 11.16 7.07
N GLY A 79 15.04 12.19 6.31
CA GLY A 79 15.09 13.58 6.74
C GLY A 79 16.48 14.23 6.60
N PRO A 80 16.54 15.56 6.83
CA PRO A 80 17.79 16.32 6.82
C PRO A 80 18.76 15.86 7.91
N ASP A 81 18.24 15.46 9.07
CA ASP A 81 19.03 15.00 10.23
C ASP A 81 19.50 13.54 10.12
N LEU A 82 19.24 12.88 8.98
CA LEU A 82 19.63 11.49 8.71
C LEU A 82 19.16 10.50 9.80
N THR A 83 17.96 10.74 10.34
CA THR A 83 17.39 9.88 11.38
C THR A 83 17.23 8.45 10.87
N LEU A 84 17.57 7.48 11.72
CA LEU A 84 17.47 6.07 11.37
C LEU A 84 16.00 5.64 11.36
N VAL A 85 15.56 5.10 10.24
CA VAL A 85 14.24 4.50 10.06
C VAL A 85 14.39 3.01 9.83
N GLN A 86 13.65 2.23 10.62
CA GLN A 86 13.59 0.78 10.49
C GLN A 86 12.16 0.31 10.27
N GLY A 87 12.03 -0.80 9.57
CA GLY A 87 10.72 -1.38 9.30
C GLY A 87 10.79 -2.72 8.61
N THR A 88 9.65 -3.16 8.12
CA THR A 88 9.47 -4.44 7.43
C THR A 88 9.07 -4.17 5.99
N ILE A 89 9.72 -4.84 5.04
CA ILE A 89 9.27 -4.92 3.64
C ILE A 89 8.62 -6.28 3.40
N TYR A 90 7.64 -6.31 2.50
CA TYR A 90 7.01 -7.52 2.01
C TYR A 90 7.28 -7.65 0.51
N VAL A 91 7.88 -8.76 0.13
CA VAL A 91 8.29 -9.10 -1.25
C VAL A 91 7.41 -10.23 -1.74
N GLY A 92 6.97 -10.21 -3.01
CA GLY A 92 6.21 -11.32 -3.59
C GLY A 92 6.15 -11.23 -5.11
N SER A 93 5.51 -12.20 -5.77
CA SER A 93 5.39 -12.22 -7.23
C SER A 93 4.58 -11.04 -7.75
N HIS A 94 5.17 -10.33 -8.72
CA HIS A 94 4.51 -9.31 -9.55
C HIS A 94 4.14 -9.90 -10.92
N ALA A 95 3.57 -9.11 -11.84
CA ALA A 95 2.79 -9.60 -13.00
C ALA A 95 3.54 -10.56 -13.92
N ASP A 96 4.86 -10.43 -13.99
CA ASP A 96 5.75 -11.23 -14.83
C ASP A 96 6.44 -12.37 -14.06
N ASP A 97 5.86 -12.80 -12.93
CA ASP A 97 6.41 -13.75 -11.95
C ASP A 97 7.72 -13.31 -11.26
N ASP A 98 8.13 -12.09 -11.54
CA ASP A 98 9.27 -11.42 -10.94
C ASP A 98 8.99 -11.04 -9.47
N GLU A 99 9.95 -11.34 -8.59
CA GLU A 99 9.87 -10.90 -7.19
C GLU A 99 10.08 -9.38 -7.08
N ARG A 100 9.12 -8.70 -6.45
CA ARG A 100 9.17 -7.25 -6.20
C ARG A 100 8.72 -6.91 -4.79
N ILE A 101 9.20 -5.79 -4.27
CA ILE A 101 8.70 -5.24 -3.00
C ILE A 101 7.28 -4.71 -3.24
N LEU A 102 6.29 -5.31 -2.58
CA LEU A 102 4.88 -4.95 -2.72
C LEU A 102 4.43 -3.96 -1.64
N TRP A 103 4.88 -4.18 -0.41
CA TRP A 103 4.47 -3.37 0.75
C TRP A 103 5.66 -3.01 1.63
N VAL A 104 5.56 -1.85 2.25
CA VAL A 104 6.55 -1.34 3.19
C VAL A 104 5.83 -0.88 4.45
N ARG A 105 6.33 -1.31 5.61
CA ARG A 105 5.85 -0.89 6.92
C ARG A 105 7.00 -0.28 7.71
N PRO A 106 7.15 1.05 7.75
CA PRO A 106 8.07 1.71 8.67
C PRO A 106 7.51 1.61 10.10
N GLU A 107 8.30 1.07 11.03
CA GLU A 107 7.87 0.80 12.41
C GLU A 107 8.58 1.68 13.44
N GLN A 108 9.83 2.09 13.15
CA GLN A 108 10.66 2.85 14.08
C GLN A 108 11.36 3.99 13.34
N GLY A 109 11.30 5.20 13.88
CA GLY A 109 11.98 6.39 13.35
C GLY A 109 11.13 7.66 13.53
N ALA A 110 11.73 8.81 13.24
CA ALA A 110 10.99 10.07 13.20
C ALA A 110 9.98 10.06 12.05
N GLY A 111 8.75 10.50 12.30
CA GLY A 111 7.68 10.59 11.29
C GLY A 111 7.08 9.26 10.83
N THR A 112 7.32 8.14 11.53
CA THR A 112 6.70 6.85 11.19
C THR A 112 5.39 6.66 11.93
N ASP A 113 4.33 6.29 11.19
CA ASP A 113 2.98 6.07 11.72
C ASP A 113 2.60 4.58 11.85
N GLY A 114 3.55 3.67 11.59
CA GLY A 114 3.34 2.22 11.68
C GLY A 114 2.40 1.65 10.60
N ARG A 115 1.99 2.47 9.62
CA ARG A 115 1.07 2.08 8.54
C ARG A 115 1.79 1.26 7.47
N LEU A 116 0.99 0.51 6.71
CA LEU A 116 1.48 -0.15 5.50
C LEU A 116 1.35 0.78 4.30
N TYR A 117 2.45 0.98 3.58
CA TYR A 117 2.51 1.74 2.35
C TYR A 117 2.66 0.80 1.14
N PRO A 118 1.79 0.93 0.13
CA PRO A 118 1.97 0.20 -1.12
C PRO A 118 3.16 0.80 -1.88
N THR A 119 3.95 -0.03 -2.53
CA THR A 119 4.94 0.45 -3.49
C THR A 119 4.28 0.86 -4.80
N VAL A 120 5.04 1.56 -5.65
CA VAL A 120 4.58 1.92 -7.00
C VAL A 120 4.18 0.68 -7.79
N TYR A 121 4.87 -0.45 -7.62
CA TYR A 121 4.54 -1.72 -8.27
C TYR A 121 3.17 -2.26 -7.86
N THR A 122 2.82 -2.15 -6.57
CA THR A 122 1.48 -2.52 -6.08
C THR A 122 0.42 -1.57 -6.62
N LEU A 123 0.71 -0.27 -6.65
CA LEU A 123 -0.21 0.73 -7.20
C LEU A 123 -0.46 0.57 -8.71
N TRP A 124 0.51 0.06 -9.49
CA TRP A 124 0.28 -0.27 -10.90
C TRP A 124 -0.73 -1.39 -11.10
N ARG A 125 -0.79 -2.37 -10.19
CA ARG A 125 -1.79 -3.45 -10.25
C ARG A 125 -3.13 -3.01 -9.65
N HIS A 126 -3.10 -2.18 -8.61
CA HIS A 126 -4.27 -1.74 -7.88
C HIS A 126 -4.29 -0.20 -7.74
N PRO A 127 -4.51 0.54 -8.84
CA PRO A 127 -4.42 2.01 -8.84
C PRO A 127 -5.47 2.70 -7.96
N ARG A 128 -6.57 2.00 -7.62
CA ARG A 128 -7.66 2.51 -6.80
C ARG A 128 -7.45 2.34 -5.29
N LEU A 129 -6.30 1.83 -4.83
CA LEU A 129 -6.01 1.69 -3.39
C LEU A 129 -5.88 3.03 -2.68
N VAL A 130 -5.26 4.00 -3.34
CA VAL A 130 -5.00 5.34 -2.82
C VAL A 130 -5.68 6.39 -3.71
N PRO A 131 -6.11 7.53 -3.15
CA PRO A 131 -6.62 8.63 -3.95
C PRO A 131 -5.55 9.15 -4.91
N LEU A 132 -5.96 9.46 -6.14
CA LEU A 132 -5.08 10.06 -7.13
C LEU A 132 -5.02 11.58 -6.91
N LEU A 133 -3.81 12.11 -6.85
CA LEU A 133 -3.56 13.55 -6.81
C LEU A 133 -2.88 13.95 -8.11
N HIS A 134 -3.44 14.94 -8.79
CA HIS A 134 -2.87 15.48 -10.02
C HIS A 134 -1.91 16.62 -9.70
N THR A 135 -0.79 16.68 -10.41
CA THR A 135 0.23 17.71 -10.25
C THR A 135 0.66 18.25 -11.61
N PRO A 136 1.05 19.53 -11.72
CA PRO A 136 1.65 20.07 -12.94
C PRO A 136 3.00 19.42 -13.25
N ASN A 137 3.40 19.38 -14.53
CA ASN A 137 4.66 18.76 -14.92
C ASN A 137 5.90 19.41 -14.25
N LEU A 138 5.85 20.72 -13.99
CA LEU A 138 6.96 21.48 -13.36
C LEU A 138 7.40 20.91 -12.00
N VAL A 139 6.49 20.29 -11.23
CA VAL A 139 6.84 19.71 -9.93
C VAL A 139 7.34 18.27 -10.03
N MET A 140 7.14 17.58 -11.16
CA MET A 140 7.55 16.18 -11.34
C MET A 140 9.07 16.01 -11.20
N ASP A 141 9.85 16.91 -11.78
CA ASP A 141 11.32 16.89 -11.65
C ASP A 141 11.79 16.97 -10.18
N LYS A 142 11.06 17.73 -9.36
CA LYS A 142 11.34 17.85 -7.92
C LYS A 142 10.92 16.59 -7.17
N LEU A 143 9.78 16.01 -7.52
CA LEU A 143 9.27 14.77 -6.94
C LEU A 143 10.21 13.59 -7.23
N TYR A 144 10.74 13.48 -8.45
CA TYR A 144 11.76 12.46 -8.77
C TYR A 144 13.03 12.61 -7.93
N GLY A 145 13.39 13.84 -7.54
CA GLY A 145 14.47 14.13 -6.60
C GLY A 145 14.18 13.76 -5.13
N GLY A 146 12.95 13.30 -4.85
CA GLY A 146 12.46 12.96 -3.52
C GLY A 146 12.10 14.18 -2.67
N ALA A 147 11.74 15.30 -3.30
CA ALA A 147 11.19 16.45 -2.59
C ALA A 147 9.73 16.18 -2.18
N ASP A 148 9.28 16.81 -1.10
CA ASP A 148 7.91 16.71 -0.65
C ASP A 148 6.96 17.56 -1.51
N LEU A 149 5.76 17.05 -1.76
CA LEU A 149 4.74 17.77 -2.52
C LEU A 149 4.02 18.78 -1.63
N MET A 150 4.26 20.07 -1.89
CA MET A 150 3.57 21.15 -1.20
C MET A 150 2.20 21.42 -1.83
N THR A 151 1.25 21.96 -1.06
CA THR A 151 -0.11 22.29 -1.51
C THR A 151 -0.17 23.09 -2.83
N PRO A 152 0.69 24.09 -3.10
CA PRO A 152 0.68 24.80 -4.38
C PRO A 152 1.02 23.94 -5.60
N GLY A 153 1.68 22.79 -5.38
CA GLY A 153 2.02 21.82 -6.42
C GLY A 153 0.86 20.88 -6.79
N LEU A 154 -0.28 20.95 -6.10
CA LEU A 154 -1.47 20.17 -6.42
C LEU A 154 -2.33 20.89 -7.46
N ALA A 155 -2.65 20.19 -8.54
CA ALA A 155 -3.64 20.65 -9.51
C ALA A 155 -5.05 20.55 -8.90
N ASN A 156 -5.95 21.44 -9.33
CA ASN A 156 -7.37 21.52 -8.94
C ASN A 156 -7.69 22.02 -7.52
N GLY A 157 -6.69 22.38 -6.71
CA GLY A 157 -6.91 23.00 -5.40
C GLY A 157 -7.79 22.20 -4.43
N PRO A 158 -8.14 22.75 -3.27
CA PRO A 158 -9.09 22.13 -2.35
C PRO A 158 -10.53 22.18 -2.89
N PRO A 159 -11.40 21.22 -2.51
CA PRO A 159 -11.18 20.19 -1.49
C PRO A 159 -10.44 18.95 -2.02
N PHE A 160 -9.45 18.49 -1.28
CA PHE A 160 -8.75 17.23 -1.57
C PHE A 160 -9.59 16.02 -1.16
N PRO A 161 -9.37 14.83 -1.78
CA PRO A 161 -10.08 13.61 -1.40
C PRO A 161 -9.93 13.36 0.11
N ALA A 162 -11.03 13.09 0.82
CA ALA A 162 -11.02 12.89 2.28
C ALA A 162 -10.11 11.72 2.75
N ARG A 163 -9.74 10.83 1.82
CA ARG A 163 -8.85 9.68 2.06
C ARG A 163 -7.37 10.00 1.78
N ALA A 164 -7.06 11.19 1.27
CA ALA A 164 -5.68 11.60 1.03
C ALA A 164 -4.99 11.81 2.37
N VAL A 165 -3.90 11.07 2.60
CA VAL A 165 -3.11 11.19 3.82
C VAL A 165 -1.97 12.15 3.54
N CYS A 166 -1.96 13.31 4.21
CA CYS A 166 -0.80 14.19 4.22
C CYS A 166 0.19 13.65 5.26
N ILE A 167 1.32 13.14 4.79
CA ILE A 167 2.43 12.76 5.66
C ILE A 167 3.33 13.99 5.76
N PHE A 168 3.18 14.75 6.84
CA PHE A 168 4.15 15.79 7.18
C PHE A 168 5.36 15.08 7.77
N ALA A 169 6.48 15.09 7.04
CA ALA A 169 7.78 14.61 7.50
C ALA A 169 8.60 15.75 8.09
#